data_AF-A0A6Y3MGE9-F1
#
_entry.id   AF-A0A6Y3MGE9-F1
#
_cell.length_a   1.000
_cell.length_b   1.000
_cell.length_c   1.000
_cell.angle_alpha   90.00
_cell.angle_beta   90.00
_cell.angle_gamma   90.00
#
_symmetry.space_group_name_H-M   'P 1'
#
loop_
_entity.id
_entity.type
_entity.pdbx_description
1 polymer ?
#
loop_
_entity_poly.entity_id
_entity_poly.type
_entity_poly.pdbx_seq_one_letter_code
_entity_poly.pdbx_strand_id
1 'polypeptide(L)'
;LGQTNFWLVGSANYLWTNMFIAIYILISIYLSNGKKSNLILFVYAISSIFAGCSNENTSLVVVLISVAYFFIMNRNKYLLIGVFGSAIGAGVLLLAPGNLSRASTIQDWYNQPLAWRVLEHFSERLPSAMGAYWQVYIAFIILLISVVLSRNSSSKLMFGSFLFMLGAIAANVAFLASPAMPSRALNGALCFMILSISFVAHSAFTKFNKASIYLSVTTYAMAFLYFIPSYILYYSSIKSISKQTEIREEIIDRAKHNKQDQAIIPDYYFPPVLHAGPSLDTFNSEAMSRYYGIDLKITAPGFFDYSRAFNFKPLNINAKICN
;
A
#
# COMPACT_ATOMS: atom_id res chain seq x y z
N LEU A 1 2.40 5.87 -0.56
CA LEU A 1 1.66 6.58 0.51
C LEU A 1 0.50 7.39 -0.06
N GLY A 2 0.74 8.32 -0.99
CA GLY A 2 -0.32 9.09 -1.65
C GLY A 2 -1.41 8.22 -2.26
N GLN A 3 -1.03 7.38 -3.23
CA GLN A 3 -1.98 6.51 -3.93
C GLN A 3 -2.62 5.39 -3.08
N THR A 4 -2.07 5.08 -1.90
CA THR A 4 -2.49 3.89 -1.11
C THR A 4 -3.18 4.23 0.21
N ASN A 5 -2.94 5.41 0.78
CA ASN A 5 -3.46 5.78 2.11
C ASN A 5 -4.24 7.10 2.09
N PHE A 6 -3.74 8.12 1.39
CA PHE A 6 -4.34 9.46 1.43
C PHE A 6 -5.38 9.68 0.32
N TRP A 7 -5.26 8.97 -0.79
CA TRP A 7 -6.31 8.93 -1.80
C TRP A 7 -7.43 7.97 -1.35
N LEU A 8 -8.68 8.44 -1.33
CA LEU A 8 -9.83 7.70 -0.79
C LEU A 8 -10.03 6.31 -1.44
N VAL A 9 -9.99 6.24 -2.76
CA VAL A 9 -10.14 4.96 -3.49
C VAL A 9 -8.95 4.04 -3.21
N GLY A 10 -7.75 4.62 -3.10
CA GLY A 10 -6.54 3.90 -2.72
C GLY A 10 -6.61 3.33 -1.30
N SER A 11 -7.07 4.12 -0.34
CA SER A 11 -7.15 3.72 1.07
C SER A 11 -8.17 2.60 1.28
N ALA A 12 -9.31 2.67 0.58
CA ALA A 12 -10.29 1.59 0.53
C ALA A 12 -9.68 0.27 0.04
N ASN A 13 -8.82 0.31 -0.99
CA ASN A 13 -8.24 -0.89 -1.59
C ASN A 13 -6.97 -1.41 -0.90
N TYR A 14 -6.22 -0.58 -0.18
CA TYR A 14 -4.89 -0.95 0.32
C TYR A 14 -4.68 -0.71 1.81
N LEU A 15 -5.21 0.37 2.39
CA LEU A 15 -5.02 0.67 3.82
C LEU A 15 -5.97 -0.19 4.66
N TRP A 16 -7.27 -0.07 4.42
CA TRP A 16 -8.30 -0.75 5.21
C TRP A 16 -8.24 -2.27 5.04
N THR A 17 -7.99 -2.74 3.81
CA THR A 17 -7.84 -4.16 3.51
C THR A 17 -6.64 -4.78 4.22
N ASN A 18 -5.49 -4.10 4.24
CA ASN A 18 -4.32 -4.56 5.00
C ASN A 18 -4.54 -4.49 6.52
N MET A 19 -5.34 -3.54 7.02
CA MET A 19 -5.75 -3.51 8.42
C MET A 19 -6.58 -4.75 8.78
N PHE A 20 -7.56 -5.14 7.94
CA PHE A 20 -8.34 -6.35 8.18
C PHE A 20 -7.48 -7.61 8.19
N ILE A 21 -6.48 -7.70 7.31
CA ILE A 21 -5.49 -8.80 7.33
C ILE A 21 -4.74 -8.83 8.66
N ALA A 22 -4.25 -7.68 9.14
CA ALA A 22 -3.53 -7.60 10.40
C ALA A 22 -4.40 -8.02 11.61
N ILE A 23 -5.66 -7.57 11.65
CA ILE A 23 -6.64 -7.96 12.68
C ILE A 23 -6.87 -9.48 12.64
N TYR A 24 -7.09 -10.05 11.46
CA TYR A 24 -7.28 -11.49 11.28
C TYR A 24 -6.07 -12.31 11.76
N ILE A 25 -4.85 -11.90 11.41
CA ILE A 25 -3.62 -12.55 11.86
C ILE A 25 -3.48 -12.46 13.38
N LEU A 26 -3.75 -11.30 13.97
CA LEU A 26 -3.69 -11.10 15.43
C LEU A 26 -4.67 -12.04 16.15
N ILE A 27 -5.91 -12.14 15.66
CA ILE A 27 -6.91 -13.04 16.25
C ILE A 27 -6.51 -14.51 16.03
N SER A 28 -5.91 -14.86 14.88
CA SER A 28 -5.37 -16.21 14.62
C SER A 28 -4.33 -16.61 15.68
N ILE A 29 -3.40 -15.71 15.99
CA ILE A 29 -2.37 -15.90 17.02
C ILE A 29 -3.00 -15.97 18.42
N TYR A 30 -4.00 -15.14 18.69
CA TYR A 30 -4.72 -15.16 19.96
C TYR A 30 -5.43 -16.50 20.19
N LEU A 31 -6.09 -17.05 19.16
CA LEU A 31 -6.75 -18.36 19.18
C LEU A 31 -5.77 -19.52 19.30
N SER A 32 -4.62 -19.46 18.61
CA SER A 32 -3.60 -20.51 18.69
C SER A 32 -3.01 -20.65 20.10
N ASN A 33 -3.00 -19.56 20.87
CA ASN A 33 -2.56 -19.55 22.27
C ASN A 33 -3.63 -20.05 23.26
N GLY A 34 -4.72 -20.66 22.78
CA GLY A 34 -5.71 -21.36 23.60
C GLY A 34 -6.82 -20.47 24.17
N LYS A 35 -6.82 -19.17 23.88
CA LYS A 35 -7.85 -18.23 24.34
C LYS A 35 -9.05 -18.27 23.40
N LYS A 36 -10.11 -18.97 23.82
CA LYS A 36 -11.31 -19.23 23.01
C LYS A 36 -12.59 -18.79 23.73
N SER A 37 -13.48 -18.14 22.99
CA SER A 37 -14.87 -17.90 23.35
C SER A 37 -15.72 -17.89 22.09
N ASN A 38 -17.04 -18.08 22.22
CA ASN A 38 -17.95 -18.03 21.07
C ASN A 38 -17.89 -16.68 20.35
N LEU A 39 -17.75 -15.59 21.11
CA LEU A 39 -17.58 -14.24 20.55
C LEU A 39 -16.27 -14.13 19.76
N ILE A 40 -15.16 -14.65 20.28
CA ILE A 40 -13.87 -14.62 19.57
C ILE A 40 -13.94 -15.43 18.28
N LEU A 41 -14.56 -16.61 18.29
CA LEU A 41 -14.71 -17.43 17.08
C LEU A 41 -15.61 -16.76 16.04
N PHE A 42 -16.66 -16.06 16.47
CA PHE A 42 -17.52 -15.29 15.58
C PHE A 42 -16.76 -14.12 14.93
N VAL A 43 -16.05 -13.32 15.73
CA VAL A 43 -15.22 -12.22 15.22
C VAL A 43 -14.09 -12.74 14.33
N TYR A 44 -13.54 -13.91 14.66
CA TYR A 44 -12.53 -14.58 13.84
C TYR A 44 -13.07 -14.98 12.46
N ALA A 45 -14.27 -15.58 12.41
CA ALA A 45 -14.91 -15.93 11.15
C ALA A 45 -15.12 -14.68 10.27
N ILE A 46 -15.70 -13.62 10.84
CA ILE A 46 -15.94 -12.37 10.10
C ILE A 46 -14.63 -11.73 9.62
N SER A 47 -13.63 -11.60 10.50
CA SER A 47 -12.34 -11.00 10.13
C SER A 47 -11.62 -11.79 9.05
N SER A 48 -11.74 -13.13 9.04
CA SER A 48 -11.13 -13.96 8.00
C SER A 48 -11.74 -13.73 6.62
N ILE A 49 -13.06 -13.53 6.54
CA ILE A 49 -13.76 -13.19 5.27
C ILE A 49 -13.28 -11.82 4.77
N PHE A 50 -13.23 -10.81 5.64
CA PHE A 50 -12.74 -9.48 5.25
C PHE A 50 -11.26 -9.50 4.84
N ALA A 51 -10.40 -10.28 5.52
CA ALA A 51 -9.01 -10.44 5.13
C ALA A 51 -8.86 -11.13 3.76
N GLY A 52 -9.73 -12.11 3.47
CA GLY A 52 -9.84 -12.74 2.15
C GLY A 52 -10.34 -11.75 1.08
N CYS A 53 -11.23 -10.82 1.42
CA CYS A 53 -11.74 -9.79 0.51
C CYS A 53 -10.84 -8.54 0.47
N SER A 54 -9.52 -8.72 0.47
CA SER A 54 -8.54 -7.63 0.50
C SER A 54 -8.21 -7.09 -0.89
N ASN A 55 -7.24 -7.71 -1.58
CA ASN A 55 -6.83 -7.37 -2.95
C ASN A 55 -6.55 -8.67 -3.72
N GLU A 56 -6.61 -8.65 -5.06
CA GLU A 56 -6.51 -9.87 -5.88
C GLU A 56 -5.22 -10.66 -5.61
N ASN A 57 -4.08 -9.97 -5.45
CA ASN A 57 -2.81 -10.63 -5.13
C ASN A 57 -2.69 -11.04 -3.66
N THR A 58 -3.11 -10.17 -2.75
CA THR A 58 -2.91 -10.31 -1.30
C THR A 58 -3.88 -11.35 -0.72
N SER A 59 -5.10 -11.41 -1.23
CA SER A 59 -6.14 -12.35 -0.80
C SER A 59 -5.71 -13.81 -0.94
N LEU A 60 -5.14 -14.17 -2.10
CA LEU A 60 -4.58 -15.50 -2.34
C LEU A 60 -3.48 -15.84 -1.33
N VAL A 61 -2.61 -14.87 -1.04
CA VAL A 61 -1.54 -15.05 -0.06
C VAL A 61 -2.10 -15.21 1.36
N VAL A 62 -3.14 -14.48 1.74
CA VAL A 62 -3.81 -14.64 3.04
C VAL A 62 -4.35 -16.06 3.19
N VAL A 63 -4.95 -16.63 2.15
CA VAL A 63 -5.39 -18.04 2.14
C VAL A 63 -4.21 -18.97 2.34
N LEU A 64 -3.12 -18.80 1.58
CA LEU A 64 -1.91 -19.62 1.69
C LEU A 64 -1.27 -19.54 3.09
N ILE A 65 -1.15 -18.34 3.65
CA ILE A 65 -0.66 -18.11 5.02
C ILE A 65 -1.57 -18.82 6.02
N SER A 66 -2.89 -18.74 5.85
CA SER A 66 -3.85 -19.39 6.74
C SER A 66 -3.72 -20.92 6.72
N VAL A 67 -3.56 -21.50 5.52
CA VAL A 67 -3.32 -22.94 5.34
C VAL A 67 -2.00 -23.36 5.97
N ALA A 68 -0.91 -22.64 5.68
CA ALA A 68 0.38 -22.90 6.29
C ALA A 68 0.28 -22.83 7.83
N TYR A 69 -0.31 -21.75 8.35
CA TYR A 69 -0.48 -21.51 9.79
C TYR A 69 -1.27 -22.61 10.49
N PHE A 70 -2.32 -23.14 9.85
CA PHE A 70 -3.06 -24.29 10.34
C PHE A 70 -2.17 -25.53 10.52
N PHE A 71 -1.31 -25.85 9.55
CA PHE A 71 -0.39 -26.98 9.65
C PHE A 71 0.68 -26.76 10.73
N ILE A 72 1.21 -25.55 10.84
CA ILE A 72 2.23 -25.19 11.83
C ILE A 72 1.70 -25.29 13.26
N MET A 73 0.44 -24.91 13.48
CA MET A 73 -0.21 -24.98 14.79
C MET A 73 -0.83 -26.35 15.07
N ASN A 74 -0.16 -27.43 14.61
CA ASN A 74 -0.55 -28.82 14.83
C ASN A 74 -2.01 -29.12 14.44
N ARG A 75 -2.49 -28.52 13.35
CA ARG A 75 -3.85 -28.76 12.82
C ARG A 75 -4.96 -28.41 13.81
N ASN A 76 -4.81 -27.31 14.55
CA ASN A 76 -5.85 -26.80 15.43
C ASN A 76 -7.15 -26.55 14.64
N LYS A 77 -8.20 -27.34 14.92
CA LYS A 77 -9.47 -27.32 14.19
C LYS A 77 -10.15 -25.94 14.12
N TYR A 78 -9.93 -25.06 15.10
CA TYR A 78 -10.54 -23.73 15.09
C TYR A 78 -9.95 -22.82 14.00
N LEU A 79 -8.70 -23.06 13.59
CA LEU A 79 -8.06 -22.29 12.51
C LEU A 79 -8.63 -22.65 11.12
N LEU A 80 -9.36 -23.77 10.99
CA LEU A 80 -10.09 -24.07 9.76
C LEU A 80 -11.15 -23.02 9.43
N ILE A 81 -11.73 -22.38 10.46
CA ILE A 81 -12.66 -21.25 10.26
C ILE A 81 -11.96 -20.14 9.47
N GLY A 82 -10.70 -19.83 9.81
CA GLY A 82 -9.90 -18.82 9.12
C GLY A 82 -9.54 -19.23 7.69
N VAL A 83 -9.17 -20.50 7.48
CA VAL A 83 -8.89 -21.04 6.14
C VAL A 83 -10.13 -20.94 5.24
N PHE A 84 -11.28 -21.43 5.70
CA PHE A 84 -12.51 -21.39 4.91
C PHE A 84 -13.03 -19.96 4.73
N GLY A 85 -13.03 -19.14 5.78
CA GLY A 85 -13.51 -17.76 5.70
C GLY A 85 -12.64 -16.90 4.77
N SER A 86 -11.31 -17.01 4.85
CA SER A 86 -10.42 -16.33 3.90
C SER A 86 -10.57 -16.83 2.47
N ALA A 87 -10.79 -18.14 2.25
CA ALA A 87 -11.05 -18.69 0.93
C ALA A 87 -12.39 -18.20 0.35
N ILE A 88 -13.43 -18.10 1.17
CA ILE A 88 -14.73 -17.52 0.77
C ILE A 88 -14.55 -16.05 0.40
N GLY A 89 -13.86 -15.26 1.23
CA GLY A 89 -13.59 -13.85 0.94
C GLY A 89 -12.79 -13.64 -0.35
N ALA A 90 -11.74 -14.45 -0.55
CA ALA A 90 -10.96 -14.43 -1.79
C ALA A 90 -11.81 -14.84 -3.00
N GLY A 91 -12.68 -15.84 -2.86
CA GLY A 91 -13.62 -16.26 -3.89
C GLY A 91 -14.59 -15.14 -4.28
N VAL A 92 -15.19 -14.45 -3.32
CA VAL A 92 -16.07 -13.29 -3.57
C VAL A 92 -15.34 -12.21 -4.37
N LEU A 93 -14.10 -11.90 -3.99
CA LEU A 93 -13.31 -10.89 -4.67
C LEU A 93 -12.93 -11.31 -6.09
N LEU A 94 -12.38 -12.52 -6.26
CA LEU A 94 -11.84 -12.98 -7.54
C LEU A 94 -12.92 -13.30 -8.57
N LEU A 95 -14.05 -13.85 -8.12
CA LEU A 95 -15.19 -14.22 -8.98
C LEU A 95 -16.16 -13.05 -9.22
N ALA A 96 -15.84 -11.84 -8.75
CA ALA A 96 -16.67 -10.67 -8.98
C ALA A 96 -16.83 -10.41 -10.49
N PRO A 97 -18.04 -10.07 -10.97
CA PRO A 97 -18.32 -9.90 -12.40
C PRO A 97 -17.47 -8.79 -13.04
N GLY A 98 -17.09 -7.77 -12.27
CA GLY A 98 -16.19 -6.70 -12.72
C GLY A 98 -14.79 -7.20 -13.09
N ASN A 99 -14.30 -8.30 -12.50
CA ASN A 99 -13.02 -8.88 -12.89
C ASN A 99 -13.12 -9.58 -14.23
N LEU A 100 -14.25 -10.24 -14.52
CA LEU A 100 -14.50 -10.88 -15.80
C LEU A 100 -14.63 -9.85 -16.92
N SER A 101 -15.33 -8.75 -16.68
CA SER A 101 -15.43 -7.66 -17.67
C SER A 101 -14.05 -7.04 -17.95
N ARG A 102 -13.22 -6.82 -16.92
CA ARG A 102 -11.83 -6.33 -17.10
C ARG A 102 -10.94 -7.34 -17.84
N ALA A 103 -11.12 -8.63 -17.61
CA ALA A 103 -10.36 -9.66 -18.31
C ALA A 103 -10.64 -9.63 -19.82
N SER A 104 -11.91 -9.44 -20.23
CA SER A 104 -12.27 -9.36 -21.66
C SER A 104 -11.63 -8.18 -22.42
N THR A 105 -11.31 -7.08 -21.73
CA THR A 105 -10.63 -5.92 -22.34
C THR A 105 -9.12 -6.09 -22.51
N ILE A 106 -8.53 -7.16 -21.97
CA ILE A 106 -7.07 -7.37 -21.91
C ILE A 106 -6.68 -8.71 -22.58
N GLN A 107 -7.51 -9.19 -23.51
CA GLN A 107 -7.33 -10.49 -24.18
C GLN A 107 -5.98 -10.60 -24.90
N ASP A 108 -5.48 -9.50 -25.46
CA ASP A 108 -4.21 -9.45 -26.18
C ASP A 108 -3.01 -9.86 -25.32
N TRP A 109 -3.03 -9.52 -24.02
CA TRP A 109 -1.99 -9.95 -23.09
C TRP A 109 -2.10 -11.44 -22.76
N TYR A 110 -3.32 -11.96 -22.59
CA TYR A 110 -3.54 -13.38 -22.31
C TYR A 110 -3.17 -14.28 -23.49
N ASN A 111 -3.27 -13.75 -24.71
CA ASN A 111 -2.86 -14.41 -25.95
C ASN A 111 -1.32 -14.54 -26.08
N GLN A 112 -0.54 -13.80 -25.28
CA GLN A 112 0.92 -13.93 -25.30
C GLN A 112 1.37 -15.30 -24.76
N PRO A 113 2.45 -15.88 -25.31
CA PRO A 113 3.01 -17.14 -24.82
C PRO A 113 3.30 -17.09 -23.32
N LEU A 114 2.94 -18.16 -22.60
CA LEU A 114 3.19 -18.24 -21.15
C LEU A 114 4.68 -18.05 -20.83
N ALA A 115 5.56 -18.65 -21.64
CA ALA A 115 7.01 -18.52 -21.47
C ALA A 115 7.49 -17.05 -21.53
N TRP A 116 6.92 -16.25 -22.43
CA TRP A 116 7.24 -14.83 -22.54
C TRP A 116 6.78 -14.07 -21.29
N ARG A 117 5.54 -14.31 -20.82
CA ARG A 117 5.00 -13.68 -19.60
C ARG A 117 5.79 -14.04 -18.35
N VAL A 118 6.23 -15.30 -18.24
CA VAL A 118 7.10 -15.76 -17.15
C VAL A 118 8.45 -15.04 -17.23
N LEU A 119 9.07 -15.00 -18.42
CA LEU A 119 10.36 -14.35 -18.60
C LEU A 119 10.28 -12.87 -18.22
N GLU A 120 9.37 -12.10 -18.83
CA GLU A 120 9.14 -10.68 -18.54
C GLU A 120 8.91 -10.44 -17.05
N HIS A 121 8.08 -11.28 -16.41
CA HIS A 121 7.76 -11.12 -15.00
C HIS A 121 8.99 -11.29 -14.11
N PHE A 122 9.78 -12.35 -14.32
CA PHE A 122 10.93 -12.64 -13.46
C PHE A 122 12.19 -11.85 -13.83
N SER A 123 12.33 -11.37 -15.08
CA SER A 123 13.49 -10.58 -15.52
C SER A 123 13.34 -9.10 -15.24
N GLU A 124 12.12 -8.54 -15.33
CA GLU A 124 11.91 -7.09 -15.24
C GLU A 124 10.95 -6.69 -14.12
N ARG A 125 9.73 -7.25 -14.12
CA ARG A 125 8.65 -6.76 -13.25
C ARG A 125 8.90 -7.07 -11.77
N LEU A 126 9.28 -8.29 -11.46
CA LEU A 126 9.54 -8.74 -10.09
C LEU A 126 10.78 -8.07 -9.48
N PRO A 127 11.94 -7.99 -10.17
CA PRO A 127 13.09 -7.23 -9.67
C PRO A 127 12.77 -5.75 -9.43
N SER A 128 12.05 -5.10 -10.37
CA SER A 128 11.61 -3.71 -10.22
C SER A 128 10.70 -3.53 -8.99
N ALA A 129 9.74 -4.44 -8.80
CA ALA A 129 8.85 -4.42 -7.65
C ALA A 129 9.58 -4.61 -6.32
N MET A 130 10.54 -5.54 -6.26
CA MET A 130 11.38 -5.71 -5.07
C MET A 130 12.28 -4.49 -4.84
N GLY A 131 12.78 -3.87 -5.91
CA GLY A 131 13.54 -2.62 -5.85
C GLY A 131 12.74 -1.44 -5.29
N ALA A 132 11.41 -1.41 -5.45
CA ALA A 132 10.57 -0.28 -5.03
C ALA A 132 10.57 -0.01 -3.51
N TYR A 133 10.87 -1.02 -2.69
CA TYR A 133 10.93 -0.90 -1.23
C TYR A 133 12.17 -1.61 -0.64
N TRP A 134 13.29 -1.52 -1.36
CA TRP A 134 14.56 -2.17 -1.02
C TRP A 134 15.07 -1.89 0.39
N GLN A 135 14.78 -0.70 0.95
CA GLN A 135 15.18 -0.28 2.30
C GLN A 135 14.66 -1.24 3.37
N VAL A 136 13.47 -1.82 3.14
CA VAL A 136 12.83 -2.77 4.05
C VAL A 136 13.62 -4.08 4.10
N TYR A 137 14.16 -4.55 2.97
CA TYR A 137 15.02 -5.74 2.94
C TYR A 137 16.33 -5.51 3.67
N ILE A 138 16.93 -4.31 3.57
CA ILE A 138 18.15 -3.99 4.31
C ILE A 138 17.89 -4.00 5.82
N ALA A 139 16.82 -3.32 6.27
CA ALA A 139 16.45 -3.33 7.68
C ALA A 139 16.20 -4.76 8.18
N PHE A 140 15.52 -5.58 7.39
CA PHE A 140 15.28 -7.00 7.68
C PHE A 140 16.60 -7.79 7.84
N ILE A 141 17.54 -7.66 6.91
CA ILE A 141 18.83 -8.35 6.94
C ILE A 141 19.65 -7.94 8.16
N ILE A 142 19.73 -6.64 8.48
CA ILE A 142 20.50 -6.17 9.64
C ILE A 142 19.89 -6.71 10.95
N LEU A 143 18.56 -6.70 11.07
CA LEU A 143 17.88 -7.25 12.24
C LEU A 143 18.05 -8.77 12.33
N LEU A 144 18.05 -9.49 11.20
CA LEU A 144 18.35 -10.92 11.18
C LEU A 144 19.77 -11.22 11.68
N ILE A 145 20.78 -10.45 11.23
CA ILE A 145 22.15 -10.56 11.73
C ILE A 145 22.18 -10.32 13.25
N SER A 146 21.42 -9.33 13.74
CA SER A 146 21.26 -9.05 15.17
C SER A 146 20.72 -10.26 15.95
N VAL A 147 19.70 -10.94 15.43
CA VAL A 147 19.13 -12.16 16.05
C VAL A 147 20.15 -13.31 16.08
N VAL A 148 20.91 -13.50 14.99
CA VAL A 148 21.95 -14.53 14.92
C VAL A 148 23.06 -14.26 15.95
N LEU A 149 23.53 -13.02 16.05
CA LEU A 149 24.57 -12.61 17.00
C LEU A 149 24.14 -12.67 18.46
N SER A 150 22.86 -12.42 18.74
CA SER A 150 22.30 -12.58 20.09
C SER A 150 22.04 -14.04 20.48
N ARG A 151 22.20 -15.00 19.54
CA ARG A 151 21.84 -16.42 19.70
C ARG A 151 20.42 -16.59 20.25
N ASN A 152 19.53 -15.66 19.88
CA ASN A 152 18.18 -15.57 20.42
C ASN A 152 17.13 -15.95 19.37
N SER A 153 17.36 -17.07 18.70
CA SER A 153 16.44 -17.58 17.69
C SER A 153 15.33 -18.41 18.35
N SER A 154 14.22 -17.76 18.69
CA SER A 154 12.98 -18.51 18.93
C SER A 154 12.51 -19.10 17.61
N SER A 155 12.50 -20.43 17.50
CA SER A 155 12.08 -21.14 16.28
C SER A 155 10.70 -20.71 15.81
N LYS A 156 9.76 -20.47 16.73
CA LYS A 156 8.40 -20.00 16.43
C LYS A 156 8.38 -18.58 15.85
N LEU A 157 9.16 -17.65 16.41
CA LEU A 157 9.20 -16.26 15.94
C LEU A 157 9.90 -16.16 14.58
N MET A 158 11.01 -16.87 14.42
CA MET A 158 11.73 -16.96 13.15
C MET A 158 10.86 -17.57 12.06
N PHE A 159 10.13 -18.64 12.41
CA PHE A 159 9.18 -19.24 11.49
C PHE A 159 8.10 -18.23 11.06
N GLY A 160 7.50 -17.51 12.01
CA GLY A 160 6.50 -16.47 11.71
C GLY A 160 7.06 -15.40 10.77
N SER A 161 8.29 -14.94 11.01
CA SER A 161 8.99 -14.03 10.11
C SER A 161 9.14 -14.60 8.70
N PHE A 162 9.69 -15.82 8.56
CA PHE A 162 9.88 -16.46 7.25
C PHE A 162 8.54 -16.67 6.53
N LEU A 163 7.48 -17.04 7.24
CA LEU A 163 6.14 -17.19 6.66
C LEU A 163 5.66 -15.88 6.01
N PHE A 164 5.79 -14.75 6.70
CA PHE A 164 5.39 -13.45 6.14
C PHE A 164 6.33 -12.96 5.05
N MET A 165 7.64 -13.23 5.14
CA MET A 165 8.58 -12.93 4.06
C MET A 165 8.22 -13.70 2.77
N LEU A 166 7.94 -15.00 2.89
CA LEU A 166 7.47 -15.81 1.77
C LEU A 166 6.11 -15.32 1.25
N GLY A 167 5.23 -14.86 2.14
CA GLY A 167 3.97 -14.21 1.77
C GLY A 167 4.18 -12.95 0.93
N ALA A 168 5.15 -12.10 1.29
CA ALA A 168 5.49 -10.92 0.50
C ALA A 168 5.99 -11.27 -0.91
N ILE A 169 6.87 -12.27 -1.02
CA ILE A 169 7.36 -12.77 -2.30
C ILE A 169 6.19 -13.35 -3.12
N ALA A 170 5.36 -14.18 -2.51
CA ALA A 170 4.18 -14.76 -3.15
C ALA A 170 3.19 -13.70 -3.64
N ALA A 171 3.01 -12.60 -2.89
CA ALA A 171 2.11 -11.51 -3.26
C ALA A 171 2.60 -10.75 -4.50
N ASN A 172 3.91 -10.67 -4.70
CA ASN A 172 4.48 -10.11 -5.93
C ASN A 172 4.44 -11.11 -7.09
N VAL A 173 4.75 -12.39 -6.82
CA VAL A 173 4.68 -13.47 -7.81
C VAL A 173 3.26 -13.68 -8.33
N ALA A 174 2.23 -13.41 -7.52
CA ALA A 174 0.83 -13.47 -7.94
C ALA A 174 0.52 -12.56 -9.16
N PHE A 175 1.31 -11.49 -9.38
CA PHE A 175 1.17 -10.65 -10.59
C PHE A 175 1.64 -11.31 -11.88
N LEU A 176 2.22 -12.52 -11.82
CA LEU A 176 2.46 -13.32 -13.02
C LEU A 176 1.16 -13.58 -13.79
N ALA A 177 0.03 -13.68 -13.08
CA ALA A 177 -1.30 -13.85 -13.67
C ALA A 177 -1.97 -12.51 -14.05
N SER A 178 -1.28 -11.37 -13.90
CA SER A 178 -1.83 -10.03 -14.14
C SER A 178 -1.07 -9.28 -15.24
N PRO A 179 -1.79 -8.60 -16.15
CA PRO A 179 -1.18 -7.81 -17.22
C PRO A 179 -0.40 -6.60 -16.69
N ALA A 180 -0.83 -6.03 -15.58
CA ALA A 180 -0.21 -4.85 -14.98
C ALA A 180 0.20 -5.10 -13.53
N MET A 181 1.29 -4.45 -13.11
CA MET A 181 1.78 -4.42 -11.73
C MET A 181 2.04 -2.98 -11.32
N PRO A 182 0.98 -2.19 -11.03
CA PRO A 182 1.16 -0.80 -10.64
C PRO A 182 1.80 -0.71 -9.25
N SER A 183 2.62 0.31 -9.02
CA SER A 183 3.39 0.48 -7.77
C SER A 183 2.52 0.45 -6.51
N ARG A 184 1.28 0.95 -6.58
CA ARG A 184 0.32 0.89 -5.47
C ARG A 184 -0.07 -0.53 -5.05
N ALA A 185 -0.06 -1.48 -5.97
CA ALA A 185 -0.47 -2.86 -5.69
C ALA A 185 0.62 -3.68 -4.97
N LEU A 186 1.83 -3.13 -4.85
CA LEU A 186 2.92 -3.68 -4.04
C LEU A 186 2.70 -3.48 -2.53
N ASN A 187 1.70 -2.68 -2.13
CA ASN A 187 1.46 -2.33 -0.73
C ASN A 187 1.16 -3.57 0.15
N GLY A 188 0.47 -4.59 -0.39
CA GLY A 188 0.23 -5.84 0.34
C GLY A 188 1.52 -6.59 0.66
N ALA A 189 2.41 -6.75 -0.33
CA ALA A 189 3.72 -7.35 -0.15
C ALA A 189 4.59 -6.58 0.85
N LEU A 190 4.58 -5.24 0.76
CA LEU A 190 5.24 -4.36 1.73
C LEU A 190 4.72 -4.59 3.15
N CYS A 191 3.40 -4.68 3.36
CA CYS A 191 2.83 -4.94 4.67
C CYS A 191 3.24 -6.31 5.23
N PHE A 192 3.30 -7.36 4.40
CA PHE A 192 3.84 -8.66 4.84
C PHE A 192 5.33 -8.59 5.20
N MET A 193 6.14 -7.81 4.48
CA MET A 193 7.54 -7.59 4.88
C MET A 193 7.65 -6.86 6.21
N ILE A 194 6.81 -5.87 6.47
CA ILE A 194 6.79 -5.15 7.76
C ILE A 194 6.37 -6.09 8.90
N LEU A 195 5.39 -6.98 8.67
CA LEU A 195 5.04 -8.03 9.64
C LEU A 195 6.24 -8.95 9.89
N SER A 196 6.93 -9.41 8.84
CA SER A 196 8.14 -10.23 8.98
C SER A 196 9.22 -9.55 9.83
N ILE A 197 9.51 -8.27 9.54
CA ILE A 197 10.44 -7.44 10.33
C ILE A 197 10.00 -7.35 11.78
N SER A 198 8.71 -7.21 12.06
CA SER A 198 8.19 -7.09 13.42
C SER A 198 8.53 -8.32 14.28
N PHE A 199 8.47 -9.54 13.70
CA PHE A 199 8.86 -10.78 14.38
C PHE A 199 10.38 -10.85 14.64
N VAL A 200 11.20 -10.46 13.66
CA VAL A 200 12.66 -10.43 13.81
C VAL A 200 13.08 -9.37 14.81
N ALA A 201 12.50 -8.17 14.74
CA ALA A 201 12.72 -7.08 15.67
C ALA A 201 12.42 -7.51 17.11
N HIS A 202 11.26 -8.14 17.35
CA HIS A 202 10.93 -8.66 18.67
C HIS A 202 11.98 -9.68 19.17
N SER A 203 12.44 -10.57 18.29
CA SER A 203 13.52 -11.52 18.61
C SER A 203 14.85 -10.82 18.90
N ALA A 204 15.17 -9.73 18.18
CA ALA A 204 16.41 -8.98 18.35
C ALA A 204 16.47 -8.22 19.69
N PHE A 205 15.31 -7.77 20.21
CA PHE A 205 15.21 -7.00 21.45
C PHE A 205 14.98 -7.83 22.72
N THR A 206 14.64 -9.12 22.61
CA THR A 206 14.31 -9.94 23.79
C THR A 206 15.54 -10.44 24.56
N LYS A 207 16.73 -10.51 23.94
CA LYS A 207 18.00 -10.76 24.65
C LYS A 207 19.03 -9.68 24.36
N PHE A 208 19.46 -9.03 25.42
CA PHE A 208 20.36 -7.88 25.40
C PHE A 208 21.83 -8.30 25.30
N ASN A 209 22.28 -8.68 24.10
CA ASN A 209 23.71 -8.65 23.77
C ASN A 209 24.08 -7.24 23.27
N LYS A 210 25.18 -6.64 23.76
CA LYS A 210 25.64 -5.29 23.40
C LYS A 210 25.67 -5.08 21.87
N ALA A 211 26.26 -6.02 21.12
CA ALA A 211 26.33 -5.93 19.66
C ALA A 211 24.94 -5.92 18.97
N SER A 212 24.02 -6.75 19.47
CA SER A 212 22.63 -6.81 18.97
C SER A 212 21.87 -5.51 19.23
N ILE A 213 22.06 -4.92 20.41
CA ILE A 213 21.45 -3.64 20.76
C ILE A 213 21.96 -2.54 19.83
N TYR A 214 23.28 -2.42 19.67
CA TYR A 214 23.84 -1.38 18.79
C TYR A 214 23.34 -1.51 17.35
N LEU A 215 23.32 -2.72 16.78
CA LEU A 215 22.80 -2.95 15.43
C LEU A 215 21.31 -2.60 15.32
N SER A 216 20.50 -3.06 16.27
CA SER A 216 19.06 -2.78 16.28
C SER A 216 18.81 -1.28 16.40
N VAL A 217 19.39 -0.62 17.41
CA VAL A 217 19.24 0.82 17.67
C VAL A 217 19.69 1.64 16.46
N THR A 218 20.85 1.32 15.86
CA THR A 218 21.33 2.00 14.65
C THR A 218 20.37 1.83 13.49
N THR A 219 19.80 0.63 13.29
CA THR A 219 18.81 0.38 12.23
C THR A 219 17.58 1.27 12.40
N TYR A 220 17.03 1.36 13.62
CA TYR A 220 15.89 2.26 13.89
C TYR A 220 16.29 3.73 13.76
N ALA A 221 17.46 4.13 14.24
CA ALA A 221 17.95 5.50 14.11
C ALA A 221 18.07 5.91 12.63
N MET A 222 18.65 5.06 11.77
CA MET A 222 18.73 5.29 10.33
C MET A 222 17.34 5.39 9.69
N ALA A 223 16.42 4.51 10.07
CA ALA A 223 15.04 4.57 9.58
C ALA A 223 14.34 5.87 9.98
N PHE A 224 14.50 6.33 11.23
CA PHE A 224 13.94 7.60 11.71
C PHE A 224 14.59 8.82 11.03
N LEU A 225 15.92 8.84 10.89
CA LEU A 225 16.64 9.92 10.22
C LEU A 225 16.27 10.05 8.75
N TYR A 226 15.97 8.93 8.07
CA TYR A 226 15.44 8.95 6.71
C TYR A 226 13.97 9.38 6.65
N PHE A 227 13.14 8.89 7.59
CA PHE A 227 11.71 9.14 7.62
C PHE A 227 11.37 10.62 7.84
N ILE A 228 12.04 11.30 8.78
CA ILE A 228 11.71 12.69 9.16
C ILE A 228 11.72 13.64 7.94
N PRO A 229 12.81 13.82 7.18
CA PRO A 229 12.84 14.73 6.05
C PRO A 229 11.90 14.28 4.92
N SER A 230 11.81 12.97 4.67
CA SER A 230 10.90 12.41 3.66
C SER A 230 9.44 12.76 3.97
N TYR A 231 9.03 12.57 5.22
CA TYR A 231 7.67 12.85 5.68
C TYR A 231 7.37 14.35 5.67
N ILE A 232 8.30 15.23 6.08
CA ILE A 232 8.11 16.69 6.05
C ILE A 232 7.86 17.17 4.61
N LEU A 233 8.69 16.75 3.65
CA LEU A 233 8.54 17.12 2.24
C LEU A 233 7.21 16.61 1.66
N TYR A 234 6.88 15.37 1.97
CA TYR A 234 5.63 14.78 1.53
C TYR A 234 4.40 15.47 2.15
N TYR A 235 4.43 15.77 3.45
CA TYR A 235 3.37 16.50 4.13
C TYR A 235 3.15 17.89 3.52
N SER A 236 4.23 18.62 3.25
CA SER A 236 4.19 19.90 2.53
C SER A 236 3.52 19.77 1.16
N SER A 237 3.85 18.71 0.42
CA SER A 237 3.28 18.41 -0.90
C SER A 237 1.78 18.13 -0.82
N ILE A 238 1.33 17.32 0.15
CA ILE A 238 -0.10 17.05 0.37
C ILE A 238 -0.87 18.29 0.79
N LYS A 239 -0.28 19.14 1.64
CA LYS A 239 -0.89 20.42 2.02
C LYS A 239 -1.07 21.34 0.80
N SER A 240 -0.10 21.36 -0.11
CA SER A 240 -0.20 22.09 -1.38
C SER A 240 -1.33 21.53 -2.24
N ILE A 241 -1.40 20.22 -2.44
CA ILE A 241 -2.46 19.57 -3.23
C ILE A 241 -3.85 19.82 -2.64
N SER A 242 -4.01 19.78 -1.31
CA SER A 242 -5.28 20.11 -0.65
C SER A 242 -5.76 21.51 -1.03
N LYS A 243 -4.86 22.50 -0.97
CA LYS A 243 -5.18 23.88 -1.35
C LYS A 243 -5.44 24.04 -2.85
N GLN A 244 -4.70 23.32 -3.69
CA GLN A 244 -4.97 23.28 -5.13
C GLN A 244 -6.36 22.72 -5.42
N THR A 245 -6.78 21.71 -4.65
CA THR A 245 -8.13 21.13 -4.74
C THR A 245 -9.17 22.18 -4.38
N GLU A 246 -9.01 22.89 -3.27
CA GLU A 246 -9.91 23.99 -2.86
C GLU A 246 -10.04 25.06 -3.96
N ILE A 247 -8.92 25.49 -4.55
CA ILE A 247 -8.93 26.48 -5.65
C ILE A 247 -9.67 25.93 -6.88
N ARG A 248 -9.47 24.67 -7.23
CA ARG A 248 -10.16 24.02 -8.36
C ARG A 248 -11.67 23.98 -8.11
N GLU A 249 -12.10 23.61 -6.90
CA GLU A 249 -13.51 23.62 -6.51
C GLU A 249 -14.11 25.03 -6.61
N GLU A 250 -13.42 26.07 -6.11
CA GLU A 250 -13.88 27.45 -6.22
C GLU A 250 -14.05 27.92 -7.67
N ILE A 251 -13.15 27.51 -8.57
CA ILE A 251 -13.25 27.83 -10.00
C ILE A 251 -14.48 27.16 -10.61
N ILE A 252 -14.72 25.89 -10.28
CA ILE A 252 -15.88 25.12 -10.77
C ILE A 252 -17.18 25.75 -10.27
N ASP A 253 -17.26 26.07 -8.97
CA ASP A 253 -18.45 26.66 -8.37
C ASP A 253 -18.74 28.06 -8.94
N ARG A 254 -17.70 28.87 -9.19
CA ARG A 254 -17.85 30.17 -9.85
C ARG A 254 -18.35 30.03 -11.28
N ALA A 255 -17.84 29.07 -12.04
CA ALA A 255 -18.29 28.82 -13.41
C ALA A 255 -19.76 28.42 -13.45
N LYS A 256 -20.18 27.52 -12.53
CA LYS A 256 -21.59 27.13 -12.37
C LYS A 256 -22.48 28.31 -11.98
N HIS A 257 -22.06 29.11 -11.00
CA HIS A 257 -22.82 30.27 -10.54
C HIS A 257 -23.02 31.30 -11.67
N ASN A 258 -21.99 31.50 -12.48
CA ASN A 258 -22.02 32.40 -13.63
C ASN A 258 -22.69 31.80 -14.87
N LYS A 259 -23.26 30.58 -14.77
CA LYS A 259 -23.91 29.84 -15.86
C LYS A 259 -23.01 29.70 -17.10
N GLN A 260 -21.72 29.44 -16.88
CA GLN A 260 -20.79 29.15 -17.95
C GLN A 260 -20.97 27.70 -18.42
N ASP A 261 -20.79 27.47 -19.73
CA ASP A 261 -20.90 26.12 -20.30
C ASP A 261 -19.73 25.21 -19.91
N GLN A 262 -18.57 25.80 -19.61
CA GLN A 262 -17.33 25.11 -19.26
C GLN A 262 -16.61 25.78 -18.10
N ALA A 263 -15.92 25.00 -17.28
CA ALA A 263 -14.97 25.48 -16.28
C ALA A 263 -13.55 25.07 -16.68
N ILE A 264 -12.65 26.06 -16.73
CA ILE A 264 -11.23 25.85 -17.06
C ILE A 264 -10.44 25.76 -15.76
N ILE A 265 -9.90 24.58 -15.45
CA ILE A 265 -9.17 24.33 -14.21
C ILE A 265 -7.71 23.94 -14.50
N PRO A 266 -6.74 24.38 -13.67
CA PRO A 266 -5.36 23.91 -13.78
C PRO A 266 -5.24 22.46 -13.30
N ASP A 267 -4.38 21.69 -13.96
CA ASP A 267 -3.96 20.38 -13.45
C ASP A 267 -3.15 20.54 -12.14
N TYR A 268 -3.02 19.45 -11.39
CA TYR A 268 -2.26 19.44 -10.15
C TYR A 268 -0.76 19.60 -10.40
N TYR A 269 -0.15 20.54 -9.69
CA TYR A 269 1.30 20.61 -9.54
C TYR A 269 1.70 19.85 -8.28
N PHE A 270 2.32 18.68 -8.41
CA PHE A 270 2.81 17.92 -7.25
C PHE A 270 4.21 18.42 -6.86
N PRO A 271 4.40 19.03 -5.67
CA PRO A 271 5.72 19.53 -5.29
C PRO A 271 6.77 18.41 -5.17
N PRO A 272 8.06 18.73 -5.33
CA PRO A 272 9.13 17.73 -5.24
C PRO A 272 9.16 17.02 -3.87
N VAL A 273 9.35 15.70 -3.94
CA VAL A 273 9.52 14.80 -2.78
C VAL A 273 10.87 14.09 -2.87
N LEU A 274 11.36 13.57 -1.74
CA LEU A 274 12.69 12.93 -1.67
C LEU A 274 12.83 11.71 -2.61
N HIS A 275 11.72 11.01 -2.86
CA HIS A 275 11.64 9.89 -3.81
C HIS A 275 10.20 9.79 -4.33
N ALA A 276 10.00 9.13 -5.47
CA ALA A 276 8.69 9.08 -6.14
C ALA A 276 7.63 8.20 -5.44
N GLY A 277 8.04 7.23 -4.60
CA GLY A 277 7.13 6.27 -3.96
C GLY A 277 5.90 6.84 -3.22
N PRO A 278 5.98 7.98 -2.50
CA PRO A 278 4.83 8.59 -1.85
C PRO A 278 3.94 9.42 -2.77
N SER A 279 4.27 9.64 -4.05
CA SER A 279 3.52 10.53 -4.94
C SER A 279 2.04 10.18 -5.08
N LEU A 280 1.25 11.18 -5.48
CA LEU A 280 -0.14 11.01 -5.86
C LEU A 280 -0.26 10.77 -7.37
N ASP A 281 -1.32 10.06 -7.76
CA ASP A 281 -1.74 10.01 -9.16
C ASP A 281 -2.46 11.33 -9.47
N THR A 282 -1.97 12.08 -10.45
CA THR A 282 -2.60 13.33 -10.91
C THR A 282 -3.52 13.11 -12.12
N PHE A 283 -3.76 11.85 -12.49
CA PHE A 283 -4.66 11.53 -13.58
C PHE A 283 -6.06 12.11 -13.35
N ASN A 284 -6.55 12.86 -14.33
CA ASN A 284 -7.92 13.37 -14.34
C ASN A 284 -8.73 12.58 -15.37
N SER A 285 -9.86 12.03 -14.93
CA SER A 285 -10.77 11.28 -15.80
C SER A 285 -11.77 12.21 -16.47
N GLU A 286 -12.13 11.93 -17.72
CA GLU A 286 -13.27 12.56 -18.41
C GLU A 286 -14.60 12.40 -17.64
N ALA A 287 -14.70 11.40 -16.76
CA ALA A 287 -15.83 11.23 -15.87
C ALA A 287 -16.01 12.37 -14.86
N MET A 288 -14.97 13.19 -14.61
CA MET A 288 -15.07 14.34 -13.71
C MET A 288 -16.12 15.35 -14.20
N SER A 289 -16.19 15.64 -15.51
CA SER A 289 -17.21 16.54 -16.06
C SER A 289 -18.63 16.06 -15.73
N ARG A 290 -18.85 14.73 -15.74
CA ARG A 290 -20.14 14.13 -15.36
C ARG A 290 -20.42 14.25 -13.86
N TYR A 291 -19.41 14.07 -13.01
CA TYR A 291 -19.55 14.20 -11.56
C TYR A 291 -19.92 15.63 -11.15
N TYR A 292 -19.25 16.63 -11.74
CA TYR A 292 -19.54 18.04 -11.42
C TYR A 292 -20.73 18.60 -12.18
N GLY A 293 -21.18 17.97 -13.27
CA GLY A 293 -22.31 18.45 -14.08
C GLY A 293 -21.99 19.69 -14.92
N ILE A 294 -20.72 19.92 -15.24
CA ILE A 294 -20.23 21.00 -16.10
C ILE A 294 -19.03 20.48 -16.91
N ASP A 295 -18.84 20.95 -18.13
CA ASP A 295 -17.68 20.54 -18.93
C ASP A 295 -16.38 21.08 -18.31
N LEU A 296 -15.47 20.18 -17.93
CA LEU A 296 -14.19 20.54 -17.32
C LEU A 296 -13.07 20.48 -18.35
N LYS A 297 -12.48 21.65 -18.62
CA LYS A 297 -11.28 21.75 -19.44
C LYS A 297 -10.05 21.90 -18.56
N ILE A 298 -9.22 20.87 -18.53
CA ILE A 298 -8.03 20.85 -17.70
C ILE A 298 -6.84 21.40 -18.50
N THR A 299 -6.23 22.47 -18.00
CA THR A 299 -4.99 22.99 -18.58
C THR A 299 -3.79 22.30 -17.96
N ALA A 300 -2.70 22.17 -18.73
CA ALA A 300 -1.45 21.59 -18.25
C ALA A 300 -1.00 22.21 -16.91
N PRO A 301 -0.36 21.41 -16.03
CA PRO A 301 0.12 21.92 -14.75
C PRO A 301 1.13 23.04 -15.05
N GLY A 302 0.94 24.20 -14.43
CA GLY A 302 1.91 25.29 -14.54
C GLY A 302 3.28 24.87 -13.97
N PHE A 303 4.34 25.60 -14.31
CA PHE A 303 5.69 25.34 -13.79
C PHE A 303 5.87 25.69 -12.29
N PHE A 304 4.77 25.98 -11.57
CA PHE A 304 4.82 26.43 -10.19
C PHE A 304 3.59 25.97 -9.39
N ASP A 305 3.78 25.91 -8.08
CA ASP A 305 2.71 25.64 -7.10
C ASP A 305 1.77 26.84 -6.99
N TYR A 306 0.65 26.81 -7.72
CA TYR A 306 -0.34 27.89 -7.74
C TYR A 306 -1.12 28.03 -6.43
N SER A 307 -1.08 27.05 -5.53
CA SER A 307 -1.67 27.22 -4.20
C SER A 307 -0.98 28.29 -3.37
N ARG A 308 0.29 28.58 -3.70
CA ARG A 308 1.05 29.66 -3.06
C ARG A 308 0.59 31.00 -3.62
N ALA A 309 0.49 31.14 -4.94
CA ALA A 309 0.10 32.39 -5.60
C ALA A 309 -1.28 32.90 -5.16
N PHE A 310 -2.25 32.01 -4.98
CA PHE A 310 -3.63 32.38 -4.62
C PHE A 310 -3.77 32.89 -3.17
N ASN A 311 -2.84 32.52 -2.29
CA ASN A 311 -2.89 32.84 -0.85
C ASN A 311 -2.09 34.10 -0.46
N PHE A 312 -1.28 34.66 -1.37
CA PHE A 312 -0.53 35.89 -1.08
C PHE A 312 -1.34 37.12 -1.48
N LYS A 313 -1.21 38.19 -0.68
CA LYS A 313 -1.72 39.50 -1.09
C LYS A 313 -1.09 39.85 -2.44
N PRO A 314 -1.88 40.27 -3.44
CA PRO A 314 -1.35 40.67 -4.73
C PRO A 314 -0.31 41.77 -4.51
N LEU A 315 0.93 41.50 -4.93
CA LEU A 315 1.95 42.54 -5.02
C LEU A 315 1.51 43.47 -6.15
N ASN A 316 1.25 44.72 -5.81
CA ASN A 316 0.88 45.73 -6.79
C ASN A 316 2.16 46.15 -7.53
N ILE A 317 2.51 45.42 -8.59
CA ILE A 317 3.76 45.63 -9.35
C ILE A 317 3.70 46.88 -10.25
N ASN A 318 2.58 47.63 -10.21
CA ASN A 318 2.48 48.97 -10.78
C ASN A 318 3.14 50.05 -9.88
N ALA A 319 4.18 49.71 -9.11
CA ALA A 319 5.10 50.71 -8.62
C ALA A 319 5.87 51.23 -9.84
N LYS A 320 5.48 52.41 -10.33
CA LYS A 320 6.16 53.13 -11.41
C LYS A 320 7.67 52.92 -11.30
N ILE A 321 8.27 52.27 -12.30
CA ILE A 321 9.71 52.36 -12.51
C ILE A 321 9.93 53.80 -12.95
N CYS A 322 10.18 54.68 -11.97
CA CYS A 322 10.66 56.02 -12.25
C CYS A 322 12.09 55.86 -12.77
N ASN A 323 12.32 56.31 -14.01
CA ASN A 323 13.65 56.56 -14.54
C ASN A 323 14.40 57.60 -13.70
#